data_AF-A0A0C1N3Z3-F1
#
_entry.id   AF-A0A0C1N3Z3-F1
#
_cell.length_a   1.000
_cell.length_b   1.000
_cell.length_c   1.000
_cell.angle_alpha   90.00
_cell.angle_beta   90.00
_cell.angle_gamma   90.00
#
_symmetry.space_group_name_H-M   'P 1'
#
loop_
_entity.id
_entity.type
_entity.pdbx_description
1 polymer ?
#
loop_
_entity_poly.entity_id
_entity_poly.type
_entity_poly.pdbx_seq_one_letter_code
_entity_poly.pdbx_strand_id
1 'polypeptide(L)'
;MSDIKKIGSSWIMNWFFGFNQTPTNEDSNIYMKSVLCCAKADGVLSPEEKDWALGFCASWGVEDWVIEELKAYEANEDIEDVIARSPQVSMAQRDILLTAIWACAADGESHEKEKAKIRQMASILGVTEDVVEQLEQLQKEESVLRQKRLKLLYPQKSPY
;
A
#
# COMPACT_ATOMS: atom_id res chain seq x y z
N MET A 1 -21.23 10.18 0.48
CA MET A 1 -20.10 10.96 -0.08
C MET A 1 -20.63 12.14 -0.90
N SER A 2 -20.18 13.37 -0.64
CA SER A 2 -20.54 14.56 -1.44
C SER A 2 -19.92 14.49 -2.84
N ASP A 3 -20.44 15.25 -3.79
CA ASP A 3 -19.91 15.26 -5.17
C ASP A 3 -18.45 15.75 -5.23
N ILE A 4 -18.07 16.70 -4.37
CA ILE A 4 -16.68 17.15 -4.24
C ILE A 4 -15.78 16.00 -3.75
N LYS A 5 -16.19 15.26 -2.71
CA LYS A 5 -15.42 14.13 -2.18
C LYS A 5 -15.28 13.03 -3.25
N LYS A 6 -16.32 12.77 -4.04
CA LYS A 6 -16.26 11.83 -5.18
C LYS A 6 -15.25 12.26 -6.25
N ILE A 7 -15.17 13.54 -6.61
CA ILE A 7 -14.19 14.02 -7.61
C ILE A 7 -12.76 13.70 -7.16
N GLY A 8 -12.43 14.00 -5.90
CA GLY A 8 -11.11 13.72 -5.34
C GLY A 8 -10.82 12.22 -5.26
N SER A 9 -11.74 11.45 -4.67
CA SER A 9 -11.60 10.00 -4.52
C SER A 9 -11.50 9.27 -5.85
N SER A 10 -12.29 9.65 -6.86
CA SER A 10 -12.21 9.04 -8.19
C SER A 10 -10.89 9.36 -8.89
N TRP A 11 -10.41 10.59 -8.78
CA TRP A 11 -9.12 10.98 -9.39
C TRP A 11 -7.95 10.22 -8.77
N ILE A 12 -7.89 10.16 -7.43
CA ILE A 12 -6.76 9.51 -6.74
C ILE A 12 -6.77 7.99 -6.94
N MET A 13 -7.95 7.36 -6.97
CA MET A 13 -8.10 5.94 -7.28
C MET A 13 -7.64 5.60 -8.70
N ASN A 14 -8.02 6.43 -9.67
CA ASN A 14 -7.56 6.27 -11.03
C ASN A 14 -6.05 6.49 -11.15
N TRP A 15 -5.53 7.48 -10.44
CA TRP A 15 -4.11 7.84 -10.50
C TRP A 15 -3.19 6.72 -10.01
N PHE A 16 -3.50 6.09 -8.87
CA PHE A 16 -2.67 5.03 -8.31
C PHE A 16 -2.97 3.65 -8.88
N PHE A 17 -4.25 3.32 -9.09
CA PHE A 17 -4.67 1.94 -9.40
C PHE A 17 -5.23 1.77 -10.82
N GLY A 18 -5.47 2.86 -11.54
CA GLY A 18 -6.12 2.83 -12.85
C GLY A 18 -7.62 2.51 -12.79
N PHE A 19 -8.23 2.49 -11.60
CA PHE A 19 -9.65 2.17 -11.45
C PHE A 19 -10.55 3.29 -11.99
N ASN A 20 -11.63 2.91 -12.67
CA ASN A 20 -12.67 3.83 -13.15
C ASN A 20 -13.84 3.98 -12.18
N GLN A 21 -13.78 3.28 -11.05
CA GLN A 21 -14.77 3.32 -9.98
C GLN A 21 -14.05 3.31 -8.64
N THR A 22 -14.54 4.11 -7.69
CA THR A 22 -14.05 4.08 -6.31
C THR A 22 -14.44 2.75 -5.66
N PRO A 23 -13.48 2.00 -5.08
CA PRO A 23 -13.78 0.82 -4.28
C PRO A 23 -14.74 1.11 -3.13
N THR A 24 -15.40 0.07 -2.63
CA THR A 24 -16.17 0.18 -1.38
C THR A 24 -15.24 0.41 -0.20
N ASN A 25 -15.75 0.97 0.91
CA ASN A 25 -14.93 1.16 2.11
C ASN A 25 -14.51 -0.20 2.70
N GLU A 26 -15.36 -1.21 2.55
CA GLU A 26 -15.12 -2.59 2.95
C GLU A 26 -13.97 -3.19 2.13
N ASP A 27 -13.97 -3.03 0.80
CA ASP A 27 -12.86 -3.46 -0.05
C ASP A 27 -11.56 -2.72 0.30
N SER A 28 -11.63 -1.40 0.52
CA SER A 28 -10.46 -0.62 0.94
C SER A 28 -9.91 -1.08 2.30
N ASN A 29 -10.78 -1.42 3.25
CA ASN A 29 -10.39 -1.97 4.55
C ASN A 29 -9.71 -3.34 4.40
N ILE A 30 -10.31 -4.26 3.64
CA ILE A 30 -9.76 -5.60 3.39
C ILE A 30 -8.42 -5.50 2.65
N TYR A 31 -8.34 -4.64 1.62
CA TYR A 31 -7.10 -4.37 0.89
C TYR A 31 -5.99 -3.89 1.83
N MET A 32 -6.25 -2.89 2.67
CA MET A 32 -5.23 -2.36 3.57
C MET A 32 -4.87 -3.32 4.70
N LYS A 33 -5.80 -4.13 5.20
CA LYS A 33 -5.44 -5.23 6.11
C LYS A 33 -4.49 -6.22 5.44
N SER A 34 -4.71 -6.53 4.17
CA SER A 34 -3.84 -7.41 3.38
C SER A 34 -2.44 -6.80 3.19
N VAL A 35 -2.36 -5.49 2.90
CA VAL A 35 -1.10 -4.75 2.82
C VAL A 35 -0.36 -4.79 4.16
N LEU A 36 -1.04 -4.54 5.27
CA LEU A 36 -0.43 -4.56 6.60
C LEU A 36 0.04 -5.98 7.00
N CYS A 37 -0.73 -7.02 6.69
CA CYS A 37 -0.29 -8.41 6.86
C CYS A 37 0.97 -8.70 6.03
N CYS A 38 0.99 -8.23 4.78
CA CYS A 38 2.13 -8.44 3.88
C CYS A 38 3.39 -7.69 4.34
N ALA A 39 3.27 -6.43 4.76
CA ALA A 39 4.38 -5.62 5.23
C ALA A 39 4.94 -6.14 6.57
N LYS A 40 4.05 -6.54 7.49
CA LYS A 40 4.45 -7.13 8.76
C LYS A 40 5.10 -8.51 8.57
N ALA A 41 4.48 -9.36 7.73
CA ALA A 41 4.78 -10.77 7.58
C ALA A 41 4.89 -11.47 8.96
N ASP A 42 6.06 -12.03 9.28
CA ASP A 42 6.36 -12.66 10.58
C ASP A 42 6.99 -11.71 11.61
N GLY A 43 7.18 -10.45 11.25
CA GLY A 43 7.94 -9.48 12.04
C GLY A 43 7.08 -8.42 12.72
N VAL A 44 7.74 -7.31 13.03
CA VAL A 44 7.13 -6.11 13.61
C VAL A 44 6.96 -5.09 12.50
N LEU A 45 5.76 -4.51 12.42
CA LEU A 45 5.50 -3.32 11.63
C LEU A 45 5.88 -2.10 12.46
N SER A 46 6.81 -1.28 11.96
CA SER A 46 7.23 -0.06 12.62
C SER A 46 6.08 0.97 12.64
N PRO A 47 6.09 1.92 13.60
CA PRO A 47 5.11 3.01 13.59
C PRO A 47 5.12 3.82 12.29
N GLU A 48 6.30 4.00 11.68
CA GLU A 48 6.47 4.79 10.45
C GLU A 48 5.88 4.09 9.23
N GLU A 49 6.09 2.76 9.09
CA GLU A 49 5.46 1.95 8.05
C GLU A 49 3.93 1.97 8.18
N LYS A 50 3.42 1.85 9.42
CA LYS A 50 1.98 1.87 9.70
C LYS A 50 1.37 3.24 9.41
N ASP A 51 2.00 4.32 9.85
CA ASP A 51 1.51 5.68 9.61
C ASP A 51 1.50 6.02 8.11
N TRP A 52 2.50 5.55 7.36
CA TRP A 52 2.52 5.68 5.91
C TRP A 52 1.33 4.97 5.27
N ALA A 53 1.07 3.71 5.64
CA ALA A 53 -0.04 2.92 5.12
C ALA A 53 -1.41 3.56 5.45
N LEU A 54 -1.59 4.04 6.69
CA LEU A 54 -2.79 4.75 7.10
C LEU A 54 -2.98 6.06 6.34
N GLY A 55 -1.92 6.84 6.15
CA GLY A 55 -1.95 8.08 5.38
C GLY A 55 -2.29 7.84 3.90
N PHE A 56 -1.74 6.78 3.31
CA PHE A 56 -2.07 6.37 1.95
C PHE A 56 -3.56 6.00 1.82
N CYS A 57 -4.07 5.17 2.72
CA CYS A 57 -5.49 4.82 2.76
C CYS A 57 -6.41 6.03 2.99
N ALA A 58 -6.05 6.93 3.91
CA ALA A 58 -6.83 8.12 4.21
C ALA A 58 -6.93 9.07 3.01
N SER A 59 -5.88 9.13 2.17
CA SER A 59 -5.85 9.99 0.97
C SER A 59 -6.95 9.67 -0.05
N TRP A 60 -7.49 8.45 0.00
CA TRP A 60 -8.55 7.97 -0.87
C TRP A 60 -9.92 8.57 -0.54
N GLY A 61 -10.07 9.21 0.62
CA GLY A 61 -11.36 9.67 1.12
C GLY A 61 -12.26 8.53 1.57
N VAL A 62 -11.69 7.46 2.14
CA VAL A 62 -12.48 6.44 2.86
C VAL A 62 -13.26 7.08 4.02
N GLU A 63 -14.20 6.34 4.58
CA GLU A 63 -14.90 6.75 5.81
C GLU A 63 -14.01 6.51 7.04
N ASP A 64 -14.16 7.36 8.07
CA ASP A 64 -13.27 7.40 9.24
C ASP A 64 -13.13 6.04 9.94
N TRP A 65 -14.20 5.25 9.96
CA TRP A 65 -14.20 3.93 10.59
C TRP A 65 -13.13 3.00 9.99
N VAL A 66 -12.82 3.14 8.70
CA VAL A 66 -11.79 2.33 8.03
C VAL A 66 -10.44 2.61 8.67
N ILE A 67 -10.11 3.89 8.87
CA ILE A 67 -8.83 4.30 9.44
C ILE A 67 -8.75 3.95 10.93
N GLU A 68 -9.83 4.17 11.69
CA GLU A 68 -9.86 3.79 13.10
C GLU A 68 -9.71 2.28 13.31
N GLU A 69 -10.32 1.47 12.44
CA GLU A 69 -10.15 0.02 12.47
C GLU A 69 -8.72 -0.39 12.12
N LEU A 70 -8.12 0.19 11.07
CA LEU A 70 -6.75 -0.12 10.68
C LEU A 70 -5.72 0.32 11.73
N LYS A 71 -5.98 1.39 12.49
CA LYS A 71 -5.17 1.78 13.65
C LYS A 71 -5.15 0.69 14.71
N ALA A 72 -6.32 0.12 15.03
CA ALA A 72 -6.46 -0.95 16.02
C ALA A 72 -6.01 -2.33 15.49
N TYR A 73 -5.91 -2.50 14.17
CA TYR A 73 -5.59 -3.78 13.54
C TYR A 73 -4.13 -4.19 13.78
N GLU A 74 -3.94 -5.44 14.25
CA GLU A 74 -2.62 -6.01 14.59
C GLU A 74 -1.94 -6.74 13.43
N ALA A 75 -2.65 -7.02 12.34
CA ALA A 75 -2.11 -7.74 11.17
C ALA A 75 -1.49 -9.10 11.50
N ASN A 76 -2.14 -9.87 12.39
CA ASN A 76 -1.74 -11.25 12.75
C ASN A 76 -2.53 -12.33 11.98
N GLU A 77 -3.42 -11.92 11.07
CA GLU A 77 -4.27 -12.84 10.32
C GLU A 77 -3.52 -13.44 9.12
N ASP A 78 -3.89 -14.67 8.73
CA ASP A 78 -3.39 -15.31 7.52
C ASP A 78 -3.86 -14.53 6.29
N ILE A 79 -2.91 -14.08 5.46
CA ILE A 79 -3.21 -13.17 4.34
C ILE A 79 -4.16 -13.78 3.32
N GLU A 80 -4.11 -15.10 3.10
CA GLU A 80 -5.02 -15.82 2.20
C GLU A 80 -6.48 -15.70 2.67
N ASP A 81 -6.71 -15.81 3.98
CA ASP A 81 -8.04 -15.65 4.58
C ASP A 81 -8.53 -14.20 4.51
N VAL A 82 -7.61 -13.23 4.60
CA VAL A 82 -7.96 -11.81 4.48
C VAL A 82 -8.38 -11.48 3.06
N ILE A 83 -7.57 -11.82 2.04
CA ILE A 83 -7.89 -11.49 0.65
C ILE A 83 -9.16 -12.19 0.16
N ALA A 84 -9.45 -13.40 0.67
CA ALA A 84 -10.64 -14.18 0.32
C ALA A 84 -11.96 -13.53 0.77
N ARG A 85 -11.92 -12.53 1.67
CA ARG A 85 -13.10 -11.78 2.13
C ARG A 85 -13.73 -10.91 1.05
N SER A 86 -12.98 -10.59 0.00
CA SER A 86 -13.46 -9.79 -1.12
C SER A 86 -13.00 -10.39 -2.46
N PRO A 87 -13.93 -10.66 -3.40
CA PRO A 87 -13.58 -11.06 -4.76
C PRO A 87 -12.68 -10.04 -5.47
N GLN A 88 -12.86 -8.75 -5.17
CA GLN A 88 -12.06 -7.66 -5.75
C GLN A 88 -10.63 -7.70 -5.20
N VAL A 89 -10.47 -7.85 -3.88
CA VAL A 89 -9.14 -7.90 -3.24
C VAL A 89 -8.40 -9.20 -3.60
N SER A 90 -9.13 -10.30 -3.82
CA SER A 90 -8.57 -11.57 -4.31
C SER A 90 -7.95 -11.47 -5.72
N MET A 91 -8.11 -10.35 -6.44
CA MET A 91 -7.46 -10.09 -7.73
C MET A 91 -6.25 -9.15 -7.60
N ALA A 92 -5.97 -8.63 -6.39
CA ALA A 92 -5.04 -7.52 -6.17
C ALA A 92 -3.67 -7.96 -5.64
N GLN A 93 -3.26 -9.23 -5.79
CA GLN A 93 -2.05 -9.77 -5.15
C GLN A 93 -0.78 -8.96 -5.46
N ARG A 94 -0.58 -8.58 -6.73
CA ARG A 94 0.60 -7.78 -7.13
C ARG A 94 0.54 -6.34 -6.60
N ASP A 95 -0.65 -5.77 -6.53
CA ASP A 95 -0.89 -4.41 -6.06
C ASP A 95 -0.70 -4.31 -4.53
N ILE A 96 -1.24 -5.29 -3.80
CA ILE A 96 -1.00 -5.48 -2.35
C ILE A 96 0.51 -5.58 -2.10
N LEU A 97 1.22 -6.40 -2.88
CA LEU A 97 2.65 -6.61 -2.71
C LEU A 97 3.45 -5.33 -2.99
N LEU A 98 3.15 -4.61 -4.08
CA LEU A 98 3.78 -3.33 -4.39
C LEU A 98 3.54 -2.29 -3.30
N THR A 99 2.31 -2.19 -2.81
CA THR A 99 1.95 -1.26 -1.73
C THR A 99 2.65 -1.63 -0.43
N ALA A 100 2.79 -2.92 -0.13
CA ALA A 100 3.54 -3.38 1.04
C ALA A 100 5.04 -3.05 0.92
N ILE A 101 5.65 -3.22 -0.25
CA ILE A 101 7.04 -2.79 -0.50
C ILE A 101 7.20 -1.28 -0.27
N TRP A 102 6.25 -0.47 -0.74
CA TRP A 102 6.22 0.97 -0.49
C TRP A 102 6.09 1.31 1.00
N ALA A 103 5.23 0.61 1.73
CA ALA A 103 5.06 0.79 3.16
C ALA A 103 6.34 0.44 3.92
N CYS A 104 6.99 -0.68 3.60
CA CYS A 104 8.26 -1.07 4.20
C CYS A 104 9.40 -0.08 3.90
N ALA A 105 9.38 0.57 2.73
CA ALA A 105 10.39 1.56 2.40
C ALA A 105 10.16 2.94 3.06
N ALA A 106 9.12 3.11 3.88
CA ALA A 106 8.73 4.41 4.43
C ALA A 106 9.74 4.98 5.45
N ASP A 107 10.45 4.12 6.18
CA ASP A 107 11.50 4.50 7.15
C ASP A 107 12.86 4.83 6.50
N GLY A 108 12.99 4.59 5.19
CA GLY A 108 14.11 5.04 4.37
C GLY A 108 15.14 3.99 4.02
N GLU A 109 15.06 2.76 4.55
CA GLU A 109 15.95 1.65 4.15
C GLU A 109 15.20 0.32 4.10
N SER A 110 14.95 -0.21 2.90
CA SER A 110 14.50 -1.60 2.78
C SER A 110 15.63 -2.55 3.18
N HIS A 111 15.51 -3.16 4.36
CA HIS A 111 16.48 -4.09 4.89
C HIS A 111 16.35 -5.47 4.20
N GLU A 112 17.45 -6.22 4.11
CA GLU A 112 17.43 -7.59 3.55
C GLU A 112 16.41 -8.51 4.26
N LYS A 113 16.07 -8.21 5.51
CA LYS A 113 15.02 -8.91 6.26
C LYS A 113 13.61 -8.62 5.72
N GLU A 114 13.30 -7.38 5.34
CA GLU A 114 12.00 -7.04 4.73
C GLU A 114 11.88 -7.65 3.34
N LYS A 115 12.95 -7.65 2.55
CA LYS A 115 13.00 -8.31 1.26
C LYS A 115 12.71 -9.81 1.35
N ALA A 116 13.25 -10.49 2.36
CA ALA A 116 12.96 -11.90 2.61
C ALA A 116 11.48 -12.12 2.98
N LYS A 117 10.92 -11.25 3.83
CA LYS A 117 9.50 -11.28 4.22
C LYS A 117 8.56 -11.06 3.04
N ILE A 118 8.83 -10.06 2.19
CA ILE A 118 8.06 -9.78 0.98
C ILE A 118 8.06 -10.99 0.05
N ARG A 119 9.21 -11.66 -0.15
CA ARG A 119 9.29 -12.91 -0.95
C ARG A 119 8.48 -14.05 -0.34
N GLN A 120 8.49 -14.19 0.99
CA GLN A 120 7.65 -15.17 1.67
C GLN A 120 6.16 -14.90 1.43
N MET A 121 5.72 -13.65 1.59
CA MET A 121 4.33 -13.25 1.36
C MET A 121 3.93 -13.38 -0.11
N ALA A 122 4.83 -13.05 -1.04
CA ALA A 122 4.62 -13.25 -2.47
C ALA A 122 4.35 -14.71 -2.82
N SER A 123 5.13 -15.64 -2.24
CA SER A 123 4.92 -17.08 -2.42
C SER A 123 3.52 -17.52 -1.97
N ILE A 124 3.07 -17.05 -0.79
CA ILE A 124 1.72 -17.32 -0.27
C ILE A 124 0.65 -16.73 -1.19
N LEU A 125 0.87 -15.52 -1.71
CA LEU A 125 -0.03 -14.87 -2.66
C LEU A 125 0.04 -15.45 -4.09
N GLY A 126 0.86 -16.46 -4.34
CA GLY A 126 1.03 -17.07 -5.66
C GLY A 126 1.72 -16.15 -6.69
N VAL A 127 2.49 -15.16 -6.23
CA VAL A 127 3.30 -14.26 -7.06
C VAL A 127 4.69 -14.86 -7.23
N THR A 128 5.11 -15.07 -8.47
CA THR A 128 6.41 -15.66 -8.81
C THR A 128 7.56 -14.71 -8.51
N GLU A 129 8.73 -15.25 -8.14
CA GLU A 129 9.94 -14.47 -7.82
C GLU A 129 10.31 -13.42 -8.89
N ASP A 130 10.26 -13.77 -10.18
CA ASP A 130 10.50 -12.82 -11.28
C ASP A 130 9.57 -11.58 -11.23
N VAL A 131 8.32 -11.79 -10.84
CA VAL A 131 7.36 -10.68 -10.69
C VAL A 131 7.66 -9.88 -9.42
N VAL A 132 8.11 -10.54 -8.34
CA VAL A 132 8.55 -9.83 -7.13
C VAL A 132 9.72 -8.89 -7.44
N GLU A 133 10.73 -9.38 -8.16
CA GLU A 133 11.88 -8.56 -8.59
C GLU A 133 11.43 -7.38 -9.46
N GLN A 134 10.48 -7.58 -10.38
CA GLN A 134 9.91 -6.49 -11.18
C GLN A 134 9.18 -5.44 -10.32
N LEU A 135 8.45 -5.85 -9.28
CA LEU A 135 7.76 -4.94 -8.37
C LEU A 135 8.73 -4.16 -7.46
N GLU A 136 9.77 -4.83 -6.94
CA GLU A 136 10.85 -4.16 -6.19
C GLU A 136 11.57 -3.13 -7.06
N GLN A 137 11.86 -3.48 -8.31
CA GLN A 137 12.49 -2.58 -9.26
C GLN A 137 11.57 -1.40 -9.62
N LEU A 138 10.28 -1.64 -9.83
CA LEU A 138 9.29 -0.60 -10.08
C LEU A 138 9.23 0.41 -8.92
N GLN A 139 9.13 -0.07 -7.68
CA GLN A 139 9.11 0.81 -6.50
C GLN A 139 10.36 1.70 -6.44
N LYS A 140 11.53 1.13 -6.74
CA LYS A 140 12.80 1.87 -6.78
C LYS A 140 12.78 2.94 -7.88
N GLU A 141 12.31 2.63 -9.07
CA GLU A 141 12.19 3.57 -10.18
C GLU A 141 11.24 4.72 -9.86
N GLU A 142 10.07 4.41 -9.31
CA GLU A 142 9.08 5.40 -8.89
C GLU A 142 9.63 6.31 -7.78
N SER A 143 10.32 5.74 -6.78
CA SER A 143 10.96 6.49 -5.70
C SER A 143 12.04 7.43 -6.23
N VAL A 144 12.94 6.94 -7.10
CA VAL A 144 13.96 7.77 -7.75
C VAL A 144 13.33 8.88 -8.59
N LEU A 145 12.29 8.57 -9.35
CA LEU A 145 11.58 9.55 -10.18
C LEU A 145 10.88 10.62 -9.33
N ARG A 146 10.27 10.22 -8.20
CA ARG A 146 9.70 11.15 -7.21
C ARG A 146 10.78 12.07 -6.65
N GLN A 147 11.93 11.54 -6.24
CA GLN A 147 13.04 12.36 -5.73
C GLN A 147 13.59 13.31 -6.80
N LYS A 148 13.69 12.86 -8.06
CA LYS A 148 14.06 13.72 -9.19
C LYS A 148 13.05 14.85 -9.38
N ARG A 149 11.75 14.55 -9.34
CA ARG A 149 10.67 15.56 -9.43
C ARG A 149 10.80 16.60 -8.33
N LEU A 150 10.98 16.19 -7.07
CA LEU A 150 11.12 17.11 -5.94
C LEU A 150 12.34 18.03 -6.07
N LYS A 151 13.51 17.48 -6.43
CA LYS A 151 14.74 18.27 -6.64
C LYS A 151 14.61 19.25 -7.80
N LEU A 152 13.87 18.89 -8.85
CA LEU A 152 13.63 19.78 -10.00
C LEU A 152 12.68 20.93 -9.64
N LEU A 153 11.61 20.64 -8.89
CA LEU A 153 10.60 21.63 -8.52
C LEU A 153 11.07 22.57 -7.41
N TYR A 154 11.86 22.05 -6.44
CA TYR A 154 12.29 22.77 -5.26
C TYR A 154 13.81 22.66 -5.03
N PRO A 155 14.64 23.22 -5.92
CA PRO A 155 16.09 23.02 -5.87
C PRO A 155 16.81 23.72 -4.71
N GLN A 156 16.17 24.67 -4.01
CA GLN A 156 16.78 25.37 -2.87
C GLN A 156 15.94 25.34 -1.59
N LYS A 157 14.64 25.61 -1.68
CA LYS A 157 13.70 25.61 -0.55
C LYS A 157 12.33 25.10 -1.00
N SER A 158 11.59 24.49 -0.08
CA SER A 158 10.18 24.15 -0.24
C SER A 158 9.30 25.27 0.34
N PRO A 159 8.17 25.64 -0.29
CA PRO A 159 7.25 26.65 0.23
C PRO A 159 6.44 26.20 1.45
N TYR A 160 6.39 24.89 1.70
CA TYR A 160 5.82 24.24 2.89
C TYR A 160 6.85 23.29 3.50
#